data_AF-A0A7X8BGQ3-F1
#
_entry.id   AF-A0A7X8BGQ3-F1
#
_cell.length_a   1.000
_cell.length_b   1.000
_cell.length_c   1.000
_cell.angle_alpha   90.00
_cell.angle_beta   90.00
_cell.angle_gamma   90.00
#
_symmetry.space_group_name_H-M   'P 1'
#
loop_
_entity.id
_entity.type
_entity.pdbx_description
1 polymer ?
#
loop_
_entity_poly.entity_id
_entity_poly.type
_entity_poly.pdbx_seq_one_letter_code
_entity_poly.pdbx_strand_id
1 'polypeptide(L)'
;LRSIGWGLSMNLGAWTALWLGIILRLPLPVTGSLGCLLGGATGFLVVHFASALNEMTPRERAGSVLGVVNMLVMVSVIAFQWGTGAILGRFPGSGAAPSSPLGFSVTFGVVIALVAASSIAFRGMRNFPEAVRRGSE
;
A
#
# COMPACT_ATOMS: atom_id res chain seq x y z
N LEU A 1 -1.29 -1.12 17.72
CA LEU A 1 -0.92 0.17 17.05
C LEU A 1 0.58 0.31 16.75
N ARG A 2 1.49 0.14 17.72
CA ARG A 2 2.95 0.22 17.47
C ARG A 2 3.45 -0.76 16.39
N SER A 3 2.96 -2.00 16.39
CA SER A 3 3.33 -3.02 15.38
C SER A 3 2.84 -2.68 13.96
N ILE A 4 1.67 -2.05 13.83
CA ILE A 4 1.13 -1.58 12.54
C ILE A 4 1.98 -0.43 11.99
N GLY A 5 2.44 0.49 12.86
CA GLY A 5 3.35 1.57 12.46
C GLY A 5 4.72 1.06 11.98
N TRP A 6 5.24 -0.01 12.60
CA TRP A 6 6.43 -0.70 12.11
C TRP A 6 6.18 -1.37 10.76
N GLY A 7 5.07 -2.09 10.60
CA GLY A 7 4.68 -2.70 9.32
C GLY A 7 4.56 -1.68 8.18
N LEU A 8 3.96 -0.51 8.42
CA LEU A 8 3.86 0.57 7.43
C LEU A 8 5.24 1.09 7.00
N SER A 9 6.15 1.27 7.96
CA SER A 9 7.51 1.76 7.70
C SER A 9 8.33 0.74 6.91
N MET A 10 8.21 -0.55 7.26
CA MET A 10 8.86 -1.65 6.53
C MET A 10 8.31 -1.79 5.10
N ASN A 11 6.98 -1.64 4.94
CA ASN A 11 6.33 -1.69 3.63
C ASN A 11 6.80 -0.53 2.73
N LEU A 12 6.85 0.69 3.26
CA LEU A 12 7.37 1.85 2.54
C LEU A 12 8.86 1.70 2.18
N GLY A 13 9.66 1.14 3.09
CA GLY A 13 11.06 0.78 2.83
C GLY A 13 11.20 -0.26 1.71
N ALA A 14 10.35 -1.29 1.69
CA ALA A 14 10.38 -2.31 0.65
C ALA A 14 9.96 -1.76 -0.72
N TRP A 15 8.94 -0.91 -0.76
CA TRP A 15 8.52 -0.22 -1.99
C TRP A 15 9.61 0.69 -2.56
N THR A 16 10.25 1.48 -1.70
CA THR A 16 11.36 2.36 -2.11
C THR A 16 12.59 1.58 -2.55
N ALA A 17 12.93 0.49 -1.85
CA ALA A 17 14.04 -0.40 -2.23
C ALA A 17 13.80 -1.07 -3.60
N LEU A 18 12.58 -1.54 -3.85
CA LEU A 18 12.20 -2.13 -5.14
C LEU A 18 12.31 -1.09 -6.28
N TRP A 19 11.79 0.12 -6.06
CA TRP A 19 11.89 1.22 -7.04
C TRP A 19 13.33 1.64 -7.31
N LEU A 20 14.17 1.71 -6.28
CA LEU A 20 15.59 1.99 -6.42
C LEU A 20 16.30 0.89 -7.22
N GLY A 21 15.95 -0.38 -6.99
CA GLY A 21 16.48 -1.52 -7.74
C GLY A 21 16.10 -1.53 -9.22
N ILE A 22 14.91 -1.04 -9.54
CA ILE A 22 14.44 -0.84 -10.92
C ILE A 22 15.21 0.31 -11.59
N ILE A 23 15.39 1.45 -10.90
CA ILE A 23 16.13 2.61 -11.43
C ILE A 23 17.60 2.25 -11.70
N LEU A 24 18.23 1.51 -10.78
CA LEU A 24 19.62 1.07 -10.90
C LEU A 24 19.83 -0.08 -11.90
N ARG A 25 18.77 -0.53 -12.60
CA ARG A 25 18.78 -1.64 -13.56
C ARG A 25 19.47 -2.89 -13.00
N LEU A 26 19.15 -3.23 -11.74
CA LEU A 26 19.75 -4.39 -11.07
C LEU A 26 19.34 -5.71 -11.77
N PRO A 27 20.15 -6.78 -11.63
CA PRO A 27 19.83 -8.08 -12.21
C PRO A 27 18.48 -8.60 -11.74
N LEU A 28 17.72 -9.24 -12.64
CA LEU A 28 16.41 -9.84 -12.38
C LEU A 28 16.30 -10.62 -11.04
N PRO A 29 17.28 -11.46 -10.63
CA PRO A 29 17.18 -12.16 -9.33
C PRO A 29 17.15 -11.20 -8.14
N VAL A 30 17.90 -10.09 -8.18
CA VAL A 30 17.94 -9.10 -7.09
C VAL A 30 16.60 -8.37 -7.01
N THR A 31 16.04 -7.95 -8.14
CA THR A 31 14.70 -7.32 -8.18
C THR A 31 13.60 -8.30 -7.73
N GLY A 32 13.75 -9.59 -8.04
CA GLY A 32 12.84 -10.65 -7.60
C GLY A 32 12.87 -10.85 -6.08
N SER A 33 14.07 -10.86 -5.48
CA SER A 33 14.22 -10.93 -4.02
C SER A 33 13.61 -9.70 -3.32
N LEU A 34 13.79 -8.50 -3.87
CA LEU A 34 13.16 -7.28 -3.36
C LEU A 34 11.62 -7.33 -3.46
N GLY A 35 11.09 -7.88 -4.56
CA GLY A 35 9.66 -8.12 -4.71
C GLY A 35 9.12 -9.13 -3.69
N CYS A 36 9.88 -10.18 -3.38
CA CYS A 36 9.52 -11.15 -2.33
C CYS A 36 9.48 -10.48 -0.94
N LEU A 37 10.46 -9.64 -0.62
CA LEU A 37 10.48 -8.86 0.62
C LEU A 37 9.28 -7.92 0.73
N LEU A 38 8.94 -7.25 -0.38
CA LEU A 38 7.75 -6.40 -0.45
C LEU A 38 6.46 -7.19 -0.20
N GLY A 39 6.33 -8.37 -0.81
CA GLY A 39 5.21 -9.28 -0.58
C GLY A 39 5.10 -9.71 0.88
N GLY A 40 6.22 -10.09 1.50
CA GLY A 40 6.29 -10.45 2.92
C GLY A 40 5.89 -9.32 3.86
N ALA A 41 6.42 -8.11 3.65
CA ALA A 41 6.08 -6.93 4.44
C ALA A 41 4.59 -6.55 4.31
N THR A 42 4.04 -6.64 3.09
CA THR A 42 2.63 -6.37 2.83
C THR A 42 1.74 -7.42 3.49
N GLY A 43 2.09 -8.72 3.38
CA GLY A 43 1.35 -9.81 4.01
C GLY A 43 1.30 -9.67 5.52
N PHE A 44 2.43 -9.35 6.16
CA PHE A 44 2.48 -9.08 7.59
C PHE A 44 1.49 -7.99 8.02
N LEU A 45 1.45 -6.88 7.26
CA LEU A 45 0.59 -5.73 7.53
C LEU A 45 -0.90 -6.06 7.32
N VAL A 46 -1.24 -6.80 6.26
CA VAL A 46 -2.62 -7.23 5.98
C VAL A 46 -3.16 -8.13 7.11
N VAL A 47 -2.37 -9.09 7.59
CA VAL A 47 -2.78 -9.96 8.70
C VAL A 47 -3.04 -9.16 9.98
N HIS A 48 -2.18 -8.18 10.29
CA HIS A 48 -2.39 -7.33 11.47
C HIS A 48 -3.62 -6.44 11.34
N PHE A 49 -3.90 -5.90 10.14
CA PHE A 49 -5.13 -5.13 9.90
C PHE A 49 -6.39 -6.00 10.00
N ALA A 50 -6.35 -7.22 9.45
CA ALA A 50 -7.45 -8.17 9.56
C ALA A 50 -7.72 -8.57 11.02
N SER A 51 -6.66 -8.82 11.79
CA SER A 51 -6.77 -9.13 13.23
C SER A 51 -7.38 -7.96 14.00
N ALA A 52 -6.88 -6.74 13.79
CA ALA A 52 -7.40 -5.55 14.45
C ALA A 52 -8.87 -5.29 14.08
N LEU A 53 -9.24 -5.50 12.81
CA LEU A 53 -10.61 -5.37 12.35
C LEU A 53 -11.54 -6.38 13.04
N ASN A 54 -11.12 -7.64 13.14
CA ASN A 54 -11.88 -8.67 13.83
C ASN A 54 -12.09 -8.34 15.31
N GLU A 55 -11.09 -7.78 16.00
CA GLU A 55 -11.20 -7.36 17.40
C GLU A 55 -12.15 -6.18 17.60
N MET A 56 -12.19 -5.23 16.65
CA MET A 56 -13.03 -4.04 16.73
C MET A 56 -14.49 -4.28 16.32
N THR A 57 -14.79 -5.43 15.71
CA THR A 57 -16.09 -5.69 15.11
C THR A 57 -17.07 -6.32 16.12
N PRO A 58 -18.24 -5.71 16.37
CA PRO A 58 -19.27 -6.30 17.21
C PRO A 58 -19.77 -7.64 16.64
N ARG A 59 -19.82 -8.68 17.47
CA ARG A 59 -20.19 -10.05 17.05
C ARG A 59 -21.57 -10.11 16.39
N GLU A 60 -22.51 -9.29 16.81
CA GLU A 60 -23.87 -9.22 16.27
C GLU A 60 -23.92 -8.76 14.79
N ARG A 61 -22.89 -8.05 14.31
CA ARG A 61 -22.85 -7.48 12.94
C ARG A 61 -21.60 -7.88 12.17
N ALA A 62 -20.88 -8.90 12.63
CA ALA A 62 -19.57 -9.28 12.09
C ALA A 62 -19.61 -9.57 10.58
N GLY A 63 -20.62 -10.31 10.10
CA GLY A 63 -20.76 -10.60 8.67
C GLY A 63 -20.94 -9.34 7.80
N SER A 64 -21.70 -8.37 8.28
CA SER A 64 -21.95 -7.12 7.52
C SER A 64 -20.72 -6.21 7.51
N VAL A 65 -20.06 -6.03 8.66
CA VAL A 65 -18.85 -5.18 8.77
C VAL A 65 -17.70 -5.75 7.94
N LEU A 66 -17.43 -7.06 8.05
CA LEU A 66 -16.39 -7.71 7.26
C LEU A 66 -16.72 -7.68 5.76
N GLY A 67 -17.98 -7.84 5.39
CA GLY A 67 -18.44 -7.72 4.00
C GLY A 67 -18.20 -6.32 3.42
N VAL A 68 -18.54 -5.27 4.16
CA VAL A 68 -18.32 -3.88 3.74
C VAL A 68 -16.82 -3.59 3.60
N VAL A 69 -16.00 -4.01 4.56
CA VAL A 69 -14.55 -3.78 4.48
C VAL A 69 -13.94 -4.52 3.28
N ASN A 70 -14.34 -5.76 3.03
CA ASN A 70 -13.87 -6.49 1.86
C ASN A 70 -14.28 -5.80 0.54
N MET A 71 -15.51 -5.29 0.46
CA MET A 71 -15.97 -4.52 -0.71
C MET A 71 -15.14 -3.24 -0.90
N LEU A 72 -14.85 -2.49 0.16
CA LEU A 72 -14.01 -1.31 0.09
C LEU A 72 -12.59 -1.63 -0.40
N VAL A 73 -12.01 -2.73 0.10
CA VAL A 73 -10.70 -3.22 -0.36
C VAL A 73 -10.76 -3.54 -1.86
N MET A 74 -11.76 -4.30 -2.31
CA MET A 74 -11.88 -4.69 -3.71
C MET A 74 -12.06 -3.48 -4.64
N VAL A 75 -12.96 -2.55 -4.28
CA VAL A 75 -13.18 -1.32 -5.05
C VAL A 75 -11.90 -0.47 -5.12
N SER A 76 -11.18 -0.37 -4.00
CA SER A 76 -9.89 0.32 -3.98
C SER A 76 -8.89 -0.34 -4.93
N VAL A 77 -8.77 -1.66 -4.88
CA VAL A 77 -7.88 -2.44 -5.75
C VAL A 77 -8.24 -2.22 -7.23
N ILE A 78 -9.52 -2.24 -7.60
CA ILE A 78 -9.98 -1.97 -8.97
C ILE A 78 -9.59 -0.55 -9.41
N ALA A 79 -9.82 0.45 -8.56
CA ALA A 79 -9.46 1.84 -8.85
C ALA A 79 -7.94 2.02 -9.03
N PHE A 80 -7.12 1.33 -8.21
CA PHE A 80 -5.66 1.36 -8.32
C PHE A 80 -5.15 0.65 -9.59
N GLN A 81 -5.70 -0.51 -9.94
CA GLN A 81 -5.35 -1.21 -11.17
C GLN A 81 -5.72 -0.38 -12.40
N TRP A 82 -6.91 0.23 -12.40
CA TRP A 82 -7.32 1.15 -13.46
C TRP A 82 -6.41 2.38 -13.53
N GLY A 83 -6.12 3.02 -12.39
CA GLY A 83 -5.30 4.22 -12.33
C GLY A 83 -3.86 3.98 -12.79
N THR A 84 -3.24 2.89 -12.34
CA THR A 84 -1.90 2.49 -12.81
C THR A 84 -1.89 2.16 -14.30
N GLY A 85 -2.92 1.47 -14.81
CA GLY A 85 -3.09 1.24 -16.24
C GLY A 85 -3.23 2.54 -17.04
N ALA A 86 -3.99 3.51 -16.54
CA ALA A 86 -4.18 4.82 -17.17
C ALA A 86 -2.91 5.70 -17.14
N ILE A 87 -2.05 5.54 -16.14
CA ILE A 87 -0.73 6.21 -16.09
C ILE A 87 0.20 5.56 -17.11
N LEU A 88 0.29 4.23 -17.13
CA LEU A 88 1.13 3.50 -18.09
C LEU A 88 0.71 3.76 -19.53
N GLY A 89 -0.59 3.85 -19.81
CA GLY A 89 -1.13 4.18 -21.13
C GLY A 89 -0.73 5.56 -21.67
N ARG A 90 -0.29 6.50 -20.81
CA ARG A 90 0.26 7.81 -21.22
C ARG A 90 1.73 7.74 -21.65
N PHE A 91 2.42 6.64 -21.39
CA PHE A 91 3.84 6.44 -21.74
C PHE A 91 4.00 5.25 -22.70
N PRO A 92 3.52 5.36 -23.96
CA PRO A 92 3.68 4.29 -24.93
C PRO A 92 5.17 3.96 -25.13
N GLY A 93 5.48 2.67 -25.17
CA GLY A 93 6.84 2.22 -25.49
C GLY A 93 7.17 2.45 -26.96
N SER A 94 8.46 2.63 -27.26
CA SER A 94 8.96 2.66 -28.64
C SER A 94 9.27 1.23 -29.11
N GLY A 95 8.55 0.73 -30.12
CA GLY A 95 8.80 -0.58 -30.75
C GLY A 95 8.07 -1.76 -30.08
N ALA A 96 8.75 -2.90 -29.91
CA ALA A 96 8.17 -4.15 -29.39
C ALA A 96 7.92 -4.17 -27.86
N ALA A 97 8.25 -3.09 -27.15
CA ALA A 97 8.01 -2.96 -25.72
C ALA A 97 6.64 -2.28 -25.47
N PRO A 98 5.69 -2.92 -24.77
CA PRO A 98 4.36 -2.35 -24.52
C PRO A 98 4.37 -1.04 -23.71
N SER A 99 5.44 -0.74 -22.99
CA SER A 99 5.55 0.47 -22.15
C SER A 99 7.00 0.96 -22.04
N SER A 100 7.17 2.28 -22.01
CA SER A 100 8.48 2.90 -21.82
C SER A 100 9.01 2.68 -20.39
N PRO A 101 10.32 2.42 -20.18
CA PRO A 101 10.93 2.33 -18.85
C PRO A 101 10.65 3.55 -17.95
N LEU A 102 10.44 4.72 -18.57
CA LEU A 102 10.03 5.94 -17.88
C LEU A 102 8.62 5.83 -17.29
N GLY A 103 7.66 5.28 -18.04
CA GLY A 103 6.29 5.09 -17.58
C GLY A 103 6.19 4.15 -16.39
N PHE A 104 6.99 3.09 -16.38
CA PHE A 104 7.10 2.19 -15.25
C PHE A 104 7.65 2.89 -14.01
N SER A 105 8.74 3.66 -14.17
CA SER A 105 9.36 4.41 -13.06
C SER A 105 8.43 5.47 -12.46
N VAL A 106 7.68 6.18 -13.30
CA VAL A 106 6.67 7.18 -12.87
C VAL A 106 5.53 6.50 -12.12
N THR A 107 5.03 5.37 -12.64
CA THR A 107 3.93 4.63 -12.00
C THR A 107 4.32 4.13 -10.61
N PHE A 108 5.52 3.56 -10.47
CA PHE A 108 6.06 3.17 -9.16
C PHE A 108 6.23 4.37 -8.21
N GLY A 109 6.71 5.51 -8.72
CA GLY A 109 6.82 6.74 -7.93
C GLY A 109 5.46 7.23 -7.40
N VAL A 110 4.41 7.19 -8.23
CA VAL A 110 3.04 7.53 -7.81
C VAL A 110 2.53 6.58 -6.73
N VAL A 111 2.76 5.27 -6.89
CA VAL A 111 2.35 4.27 -5.89
C VAL A 111 3.09 4.49 -4.57
N ILE A 112 4.40 4.75 -4.60
CA ILE A 112 5.19 5.08 -3.40
C ILE A 112 4.64 6.33 -2.71
N ALA A 113 4.30 7.38 -3.46
CA ALA A 113 3.73 8.60 -2.91
C ALA A 113 2.38 8.33 -2.21
N LEU A 114 1.54 7.47 -2.79
CA LEU A 114 0.28 7.04 -2.17
C LEU A 114 0.49 6.23 -0.88
N VAL A 115 1.46 5.30 -0.87
CA VAL A 115 1.84 4.54 0.33
C VAL A 115 2.40 5.47 1.42
N ALA A 116 3.18 6.48 1.04
CA ALA A 116 3.69 7.51 1.94
C ALA A 116 2.56 8.36 2.53
N ALA A 117 1.64 8.83 1.69
CA ALA A 117 0.47 9.60 2.12
C ALA A 117 -0.41 8.80 3.09
N SER A 118 -0.64 7.51 2.82
CA SER A 118 -1.35 6.60 3.72
C SER A 118 -0.64 6.44 5.07
N SER A 119 0.68 6.32 5.06
CA SER A 119 1.49 6.24 6.28
C SER A 119 1.44 7.53 7.11
N ILE A 120 1.40 8.69 6.46
CA ILE A 120 1.25 10.00 7.11
C ILE A 120 -0.16 10.16 7.70
N ALA A 121 -1.20 9.81 6.94
CA ALA A 121 -2.59 9.83 7.41
C ALA A 121 -2.77 8.93 8.64
N PHE A 122 -2.16 7.74 8.65
CA PHE A 122 -2.18 6.84 9.81
C PHE A 122 -1.48 7.44 11.05
N ARG A 123 -0.38 8.18 10.86
CA ARG A 123 0.26 8.92 11.96
C ARG A 123 -0.66 10.02 12.51
N GLY A 124 -1.41 10.71 11.65
CA GLY A 124 -2.41 11.70 12.05
C GLY A 124 -3.55 11.08 12.89
N MET A 125 -4.02 9.88 12.53
CA MET A 125 -5.07 9.18 13.28
C MET A 125 -4.62 8.66 14.64
N ARG A 126 -3.31 8.47 14.89
CA ARG A 126 -2.81 8.11 16.24
C ARG A 126 -3.07 9.19 17.28
N ASN A 127 -3.22 10.45 16.86
CA ASN A 127 -3.54 11.55 17.75
C ASN A 127 -5.05 11.71 17.96
N PHE A 128 -5.90 11.00 17.20
CA PHE A 128 -7.36 11.13 17.27
C PHE A 128 -7.94 10.69 18.64
N PRO A 129 -7.48 9.57 19.26
CA PRO A 129 -7.92 9.20 20.61
C PRO A 129 -7.55 10.23 21.67
N GLU A 130 -6.38 10.88 21.54
CA GLU A 130 -5.93 11.93 22.46
C GLU A 130 -6.66 13.26 22.20
N ALA A 131 -6.95 13.59 20.95
CA ALA A 131 -7.70 14.79 20.56
C ALA A 131 -9.18 14.72 21.01
N VAL A 132 -9.82 13.55 20.89
CA VAL A 132 -11.18 13.34 21.39
C VAL A 132 -11.23 13.45 22.92
N ARG A 133 -10.22 12.93 23.62
CA ARG A 133 -10.14 13.00 25.10
C ARG A 133 -9.93 14.44 25.62
N ARG A 134 -9.18 15.27 24.89
CA ARG A 134 -8.98 16.70 25.22
C ARG A 134 -10.17 17.60 24.86
N GLY A 135 -11.05 17.18 23.95
CA GLY A 135 -12.27 17.91 23.61
C GLY A 135 -13.47 17.58 24.50
N SER A 136 -13.32 16.60 25.41
CA SER A 136 -14.34 16.20 26.39
C SER A 136 -14.05 16.67 27.82
N GLU A 137 -12.99 17.46 28.01
CA GLU A 137 -12.66 18.19 29.25
C GLU A 137 -12.99 19.68 29.06
#